data_AF-A0A378UG81-F1
#
_entry.id   AF-A0A378UG81-F1
#
_cell.length_a   1.000
_cell.length_b   1.000
_cell.length_c   1.000
_cell.angle_alpha   90.00
_cell.angle_beta   90.00
_cell.angle_gamma   90.00
#
_symmetry.space_group_name_H-M   'P 1'
#
loop_
_entity.id
_entity.type
_entity.pdbx_description
1 polymer ?
#
loop_
_entity_poly.entity_id
_entity_poly.type
_entity_poly.pdbx_seq_one_letter_code
_entity_poly.pdbx_strand_id
1 'polypeptide(L)'
;MENHLIIAFGWLMVLCLFAISAAAFLWRGLSHLRVLRRREHLMLAAVFAVVAFQMFCIARVSGHAPDAEPDWVFVSLIGIPPLATGLLLFLFAQWQQKVRALNELVIVLGAAHVARMMVLADLNVPIYMRIVANMVYLILPSFAVYQMTKKSG
;
A
#
# COMPACT_ATOMS: atom_id res chain seq x y z
N MET A 1 -12.67 -23.52 15.67
CA MET A 1 -11.26 -23.87 15.37
C MET A 1 -10.93 -23.68 13.88
N GLU A 2 -11.83 -24.03 12.96
CA GLU A 2 -11.63 -23.89 11.51
C GLU A 2 -11.47 -22.43 11.02
N ASN A 3 -12.20 -21.47 11.58
CA ASN A 3 -12.11 -20.06 11.15
C ASN A 3 -10.71 -19.45 11.35
N HIS A 4 -10.01 -19.77 12.44
CA HIS A 4 -8.66 -19.26 12.68
C HIS A 4 -7.65 -19.82 11.67
N LEU A 5 -7.87 -21.06 11.20
CA LEU A 5 -6.97 -21.74 10.28
C LEU A 5 -7.14 -21.20 8.84
N ILE A 6 -8.38 -20.89 8.44
CA ILE A 6 -8.69 -20.25 7.16
C ILE A 6 -8.16 -18.81 7.13
N ILE A 7 -8.34 -18.05 8.22
CA ILE A 7 -7.80 -16.69 8.35
C ILE A 7 -6.26 -16.72 8.30
N ALA A 8 -5.62 -17.61 9.06
CA ALA A 8 -4.17 -17.76 9.06
C ALA A 8 -3.63 -18.17 7.68
N PHE A 9 -4.31 -19.10 6.99
CA PHE A 9 -3.93 -19.54 5.65
C PHE A 9 -4.12 -18.43 4.60
N GLY A 10 -5.20 -17.67 4.68
CA GLY A 10 -5.44 -16.49 3.83
C GLY A 10 -4.34 -15.45 3.99
N TRP A 11 -3.95 -15.14 5.24
CA TRP A 11 -2.86 -14.22 5.53
C TRP A 11 -1.49 -14.75 5.12
N LEU A 12 -1.23 -16.05 5.27
CA LEU A 12 -0.02 -16.69 4.76
C LEU A 12 0.07 -16.57 3.25
N MET A 13 -1.03 -16.86 2.53
CA MET A 13 -1.07 -16.78 1.07
C MET A 13 -0.85 -15.35 0.58
N VAL A 14 -1.41 -14.38 1.29
CA VAL A 14 -1.19 -12.95 1.10
C VAL A 14 0.28 -12.57 1.32
N LEU A 15 0.92 -13.06 2.38
CA LEU A 15 2.34 -12.85 2.67
C LEU A 15 3.23 -13.50 1.61
N CYS A 16 2.90 -14.70 1.16
CA CYS A 16 3.59 -15.39 0.07
C CYS A 16 3.44 -14.64 -1.25
N LEU A 17 2.24 -14.20 -1.61
CA LEU A 17 2.00 -13.37 -2.80
C LEU A 17 2.79 -12.07 -2.71
N PHE A 18 2.85 -11.46 -1.53
CA PHE A 18 3.64 -10.26 -1.29
C PHE A 18 5.15 -10.53 -1.40
N ALA A 19 5.65 -11.63 -0.82
CA ALA A 19 7.06 -12.04 -0.92
C ALA A 19 7.46 -12.42 -2.34
N ILE A 20 6.59 -13.09 -3.09
CA ILE A 20 6.78 -13.40 -4.51
C ILE A 20 6.76 -12.09 -5.31
N SER A 21 5.87 -11.15 -4.99
CA SER A 21 5.85 -9.83 -5.60
C SER A 21 7.12 -9.04 -5.26
N ALA A 22 7.64 -9.12 -4.04
CA ALA A 22 8.91 -8.54 -3.61
C ALA A 22 10.09 -9.13 -4.37
N ALA A 23 10.13 -10.47 -4.47
CA ALA A 23 11.17 -11.20 -5.14
C ALA A 23 11.13 -10.93 -6.65
N ALA A 24 9.94 -10.88 -7.25
CA ALA A 24 9.76 -10.46 -8.64
C ALA A 24 10.14 -8.98 -8.84
N PHE A 25 9.82 -8.11 -7.89
CA PHE A 25 10.20 -6.70 -7.87
C PHE A 25 11.72 -6.51 -7.81
N LEU A 26 12.41 -7.30 -6.99
CA LEU A 26 13.87 -7.30 -6.92
C LEU A 26 14.48 -7.93 -8.19
N TRP A 27 13.99 -9.09 -8.62
CA TRP A 27 14.56 -9.88 -9.71
C TRP A 27 14.37 -9.25 -11.10
N ARG A 28 13.14 -8.87 -11.46
CA ARG A 28 12.86 -8.16 -12.74
C ARG A 28 13.16 -6.67 -12.65
N GLY A 29 13.05 -6.10 -11.46
CA GLY A 29 13.38 -4.70 -11.26
C GLY A 29 14.85 -4.45 -11.53
N LEU A 30 15.79 -5.25 -11.03
CA LEU A 30 17.23 -4.96 -11.12
C LEU A 30 17.76 -4.62 -12.55
N SER A 31 17.12 -5.09 -13.62
CA SER A 31 17.44 -4.69 -15.00
C SER A 31 16.71 -3.41 -15.46
N HIS A 32 15.41 -3.25 -15.18
CA HIS A 32 14.60 -2.06 -15.52
C HIS A 32 14.86 -0.85 -14.61
N LEU A 33 15.33 -1.12 -13.41
CA LEU A 33 15.57 -0.19 -12.33
C LEU A 33 16.90 0.56 -12.46
N ARG A 34 17.79 0.17 -13.37
CA ARG A 34 19.06 0.92 -13.61
C ARG A 34 18.81 2.34 -14.13
N VAL A 35 17.65 2.57 -14.73
CA VAL A 35 17.23 3.88 -15.27
C VAL A 35 16.65 4.79 -14.17
N LEU A 36 16.24 4.22 -13.03
CA LEU A 36 15.62 4.96 -11.93
C LEU A 36 16.67 5.64 -11.05
N ARG A 37 16.36 6.84 -10.58
CA ARG A 37 17.22 7.55 -9.63
C ARG A 37 17.20 6.81 -8.30
N ARG A 38 18.34 6.81 -7.59
CA ARG A 38 18.48 6.19 -6.25
C ARG A 38 17.39 6.64 -5.27
N ARG A 39 16.89 7.88 -5.41
CA ARG A 39 15.79 8.42 -4.60
C ARG A 39 14.44 7.74 -4.88
N GLU A 40 14.08 7.53 -6.15
CA GLU A 40 12.81 6.88 -6.54
C GLU A 40 12.78 5.42 -6.09
N HIS A 41 13.92 4.75 -6.17
CA HIS A 41 14.15 3.43 -5.60
C HIS A 41 13.86 3.33 -4.13
N LEU A 42 14.48 4.20 -3.34
CA LEU A 42 14.28 4.23 -1.89
C LEU A 42 12.82 4.52 -1.55
N MET A 43 12.15 5.40 -2.32
CA MET A 43 10.73 5.69 -2.15
C MET A 43 9.84 4.49 -2.48
N LEU A 44 10.07 3.80 -3.60
CA LEU A 44 9.32 2.60 -3.95
C LEU A 44 9.53 1.48 -2.93
N ALA A 45 10.76 1.28 -2.47
CA ALA A 45 11.07 0.30 -1.43
C ALA A 45 10.40 0.67 -0.09
N ALA A 46 10.39 1.96 0.28
CA ALA A 46 9.71 2.44 1.47
C ALA A 46 8.19 2.24 1.38
N VAL A 47 7.57 2.61 0.24
CA VAL A 47 6.14 2.36 -0.01
C VAL A 47 5.83 0.88 0.09
N PHE A 48 6.66 0.04 -0.53
CA PHE A 48 6.51 -1.41 -0.46
C PHE A 48 6.53 -1.92 0.98
N ALA A 49 7.56 -1.58 1.76
CA ALA A 49 7.69 -1.99 3.16
C ALA A 49 6.51 -1.51 4.01
N VAL A 50 6.09 -0.27 3.81
CA VAL A 50 4.95 0.33 4.50
C VAL A 50 3.63 -0.40 4.15
N VAL A 51 3.40 -0.68 2.88
CA VAL A 51 2.22 -1.40 2.40
C VAL A 51 2.21 -2.85 2.90
N ALA A 52 3.38 -3.49 3.03
CA ALA A 52 3.55 -4.78 3.69
C ALA A 52 3.09 -4.72 5.14
N PHE A 53 3.59 -3.72 5.85
CA PHE A 53 3.35 -3.58 7.28
C PHE A 53 1.88 -3.25 7.57
N GLN A 54 1.24 -2.40 6.74
CA GLN A 54 -0.20 -2.18 6.79
C GLN A 54 -0.99 -3.48 6.66
N MET A 55 -0.57 -4.36 5.76
CA MET A 55 -1.21 -5.66 5.56
C MET A 55 -1.15 -6.50 6.84
N PHE A 56 0.00 -6.53 7.50
CA PHE A 56 0.17 -7.21 8.77
C PHE A 56 -0.71 -6.61 9.88
N CYS A 57 -0.79 -5.27 9.99
CA CYS A 57 -1.65 -4.62 10.98
C CYS A 57 -3.14 -4.90 10.72
N ILE A 58 -3.60 -4.82 9.46
CA ILE A 58 -4.98 -5.12 9.09
C ILE A 58 -5.31 -6.59 9.42
N ALA A 59 -4.37 -7.50 9.19
CA ALA A 59 -4.53 -8.91 9.54
C ALA A 59 -4.86 -9.13 11.00
N ARG A 60 -4.09 -8.49 11.86
CA ARG A 60 -4.24 -8.59 13.32
C ARG A 60 -5.62 -8.12 13.76
N VAL A 61 -6.04 -6.96 13.27
CA VAL A 61 -7.35 -6.37 13.61
C VAL A 61 -8.52 -7.12 12.96
N SER A 62 -8.32 -7.78 11.81
CA SER A 62 -9.36 -8.59 11.16
C SER A 62 -9.62 -9.93 11.86
N GLY A 63 -8.60 -10.49 12.53
CA GLY A 63 -8.64 -11.83 13.13
C GLY A 63 -8.96 -11.86 14.61
N HIS A 64 -8.97 -10.71 15.28
CA HIS A 64 -9.16 -10.58 16.73
C HIS A 64 -10.15 -9.45 17.05
N ALA A 65 -10.73 -9.48 18.25
CA ALA A 65 -11.51 -8.36 18.74
C ALA A 65 -10.62 -7.12 18.86
N PRO A 66 -11.10 -5.91 18.53
CA PRO A 66 -10.30 -4.68 18.59
C PRO A 66 -9.64 -4.46 19.96
N ASP A 67 -10.33 -4.85 21.03
CA ASP A 67 -9.88 -4.66 22.42
C ASP A 67 -8.73 -5.62 22.81
N ALA A 68 -8.41 -6.60 21.97
CA ALA A 68 -7.36 -7.59 22.20
C ALA A 68 -6.03 -7.25 21.52
N GLU A 69 -6.00 -6.22 20.66
CA GLU A 69 -4.80 -5.84 19.93
C GLU A 69 -4.03 -4.70 20.64
N PRO A 70 -2.68 -4.73 20.60
CA PRO A 70 -1.87 -3.73 21.26
C PRO A 70 -1.96 -2.37 20.56
N ASP A 71 -1.92 -1.29 21.34
CA ASP A 71 -2.10 0.11 20.90
C ASP A 71 -1.24 0.50 19.68
N TRP A 72 -0.03 -0.06 19.55
CA TRP A 72 0.87 0.24 18.43
C TRP A 72 0.29 -0.19 17.08
N VAL A 73 -0.56 -1.23 17.03
CA VAL A 73 -1.24 -1.67 15.80
C VAL A 73 -2.18 -0.55 15.34
N PHE A 74 -2.94 0.01 16.27
CA PHE A 74 -3.90 1.06 15.98
C PHE A 74 -3.20 2.37 15.57
N VAL A 75 -2.16 2.77 16.30
CA VAL A 75 -1.33 3.94 15.93
C VAL A 75 -0.75 3.78 14.52
N SER A 76 -0.28 2.57 14.20
CA SER A 76 0.25 2.25 12.88
C SER A 76 -0.79 2.38 11.78
N LEU A 77 -2.01 1.87 12.00
CA LEU A 77 -3.11 1.97 11.04
C LEU A 77 -3.60 3.41 10.81
N ILE A 78 -3.31 4.34 11.72
CA ILE A 78 -3.62 5.77 11.52
C ILE A 78 -2.49 6.48 10.79
N GLY A 79 -1.24 6.32 11.26
CA GLY A 79 -0.12 7.14 10.80
C GLY A 79 0.49 6.67 9.48
N ILE A 80 0.49 5.36 9.24
CA ILE A 80 1.19 4.77 8.10
C ILE A 80 0.45 4.96 6.77
N PRO A 81 -0.90 4.87 6.69
CA PRO A 81 -1.60 5.14 5.43
C PRO A 81 -1.39 6.54 4.85
N PRO A 82 -1.47 7.64 5.63
CA PRO A 82 -1.13 8.97 5.13
C PRO A 82 0.32 9.05 4.61
N LEU A 83 1.27 8.42 5.29
CA LEU A 83 2.67 8.38 4.85
C LEU A 83 2.83 7.66 3.51
N ALA A 84 2.23 6.48 3.37
CA ALA A 84 2.24 5.71 2.12
C ALA A 84 1.61 6.51 0.97
N THR A 85 0.47 7.15 1.26
CA THR A 85 -0.25 8.01 0.31
C THR A 85 0.61 9.18 -0.11
N GLY A 86 1.26 9.89 0.82
CA GLY A 86 2.15 11.02 0.50
C GLY A 86 3.31 10.61 -0.40
N LEU A 87 3.94 9.46 -0.14
CA LEU A 87 5.01 8.93 -0.99
C LEU A 87 4.50 8.57 -2.39
N LEU A 88 3.34 7.91 -2.48
CA LEU A 88 2.72 7.56 -3.76
C LEU A 88 2.30 8.80 -4.55
N LEU A 89 1.73 9.82 -3.89
CA LEU A 89 1.39 11.11 -4.51
C LEU A 89 2.65 11.79 -5.06
N PHE A 90 3.75 11.77 -4.31
CA PHE A 90 5.03 12.32 -4.79
C PHE A 90 5.52 11.60 -6.05
N LEU A 91 5.42 10.27 -6.09
CA LEU A 91 5.82 9.49 -7.27
C LEU A 91 4.86 9.72 -8.44
N PHE A 92 3.55 9.79 -8.21
CA PHE A 92 2.56 10.16 -9.25
C PHE A 92 2.76 11.59 -9.77
N ALA A 93 3.27 12.52 -8.95
CA ALA A 93 3.59 13.86 -9.41
C ALA A 93 4.67 13.88 -10.50
N GLN A 94 5.47 12.82 -10.58
CA GLN A 94 6.53 12.63 -11.58
C GLN A 94 6.05 11.84 -12.80
N TRP A 95 4.75 11.51 -12.90
CA TRP A 95 4.17 10.71 -13.98
C TRP A 95 4.58 11.18 -15.39
N GLN A 96 4.67 12.50 -15.58
CA GLN A 96 4.99 13.17 -16.84
C GLN A 96 6.44 12.95 -17.30
N GLN A 97 7.32 12.44 -16.44
CA GLN A 97 8.69 12.06 -16.82
C GLN A 97 8.72 10.79 -17.70
N LYS A 98 7.57 10.13 -17.91
CA LYS A 98 7.38 8.98 -18.81
C LYS A 98 8.35 7.83 -18.56
N VAL A 99 8.83 7.68 -17.32
CA VAL A 99 9.61 6.51 -16.90
C VAL A 99 8.67 5.33 -16.73
N ARG A 100 8.48 4.55 -17.80
CA ARG A 100 7.49 3.47 -17.86
C ARG A 100 7.55 2.52 -16.65
N ALA A 101 8.75 2.07 -16.28
CA ALA A 101 8.95 1.17 -15.16
C ALA A 101 8.52 1.80 -13.82
N LEU A 102 8.79 3.09 -13.61
CA LEU A 102 8.33 3.81 -12.41
C LEU A 102 6.80 3.82 -12.36
N ASN A 103 6.19 4.25 -13.45
CA ASN A 103 4.75 4.46 -13.58
C ASN A 103 3.97 3.16 -13.34
N GLU A 104 4.42 2.04 -13.93
CA GLU A 104 3.82 0.72 -13.71
C GLU A 104 3.89 0.31 -12.22
N LEU A 105 5.05 0.47 -11.59
CA LEU A 105 5.24 0.11 -10.18
C LEU A 105 4.40 0.98 -9.23
N VAL A 106 4.33 2.28 -9.50
CA VAL A 106 3.53 3.23 -8.70
C VAL A 106 2.05 2.90 -8.80
N ILE A 107 1.55 2.51 -9.98
CA ILE A 107 0.17 2.03 -10.14
C ILE A 107 -0.07 0.77 -9.31
N VAL A 108 0.80 -0.24 -9.43
CA VAL A 108 0.62 -1.52 -8.73
C VAL A 108 0.63 -1.30 -7.22
N LEU A 109 1.61 -0.56 -6.70
CA LEU A 109 1.70 -0.26 -5.27
C LEU A 109 0.52 0.61 -4.80
N GLY A 110 0.11 1.59 -5.60
CA GLY A 110 -1.04 2.46 -5.31
C GLY A 110 -2.35 1.68 -5.26
N ALA A 111 -2.62 0.83 -6.24
CA ALA A 111 -3.80 -0.03 -6.26
C ALA A 111 -3.81 -1.00 -5.06
N ALA A 112 -2.66 -1.59 -4.75
CA ALA A 112 -2.55 -2.49 -3.62
C ALA A 112 -2.77 -1.73 -2.29
N HIS A 113 -2.22 -0.52 -2.15
CA HIS A 113 -2.45 0.31 -0.97
C HIS A 113 -3.93 0.68 -0.81
N VAL A 114 -4.60 1.09 -1.90
CA VAL A 114 -6.03 1.42 -1.92
C VAL A 114 -6.89 0.21 -1.54
N ALA A 115 -6.62 -0.97 -2.10
CA ALA A 115 -7.36 -2.19 -1.77
C ALA A 115 -7.30 -2.51 -0.27
N ARG A 116 -6.15 -2.28 0.38
CA ARG A 116 -6.00 -2.44 1.83
C ARG A 116 -6.82 -1.42 2.62
N MET A 117 -6.89 -0.18 2.13
CA MET A 117 -7.72 0.84 2.78
C MET A 117 -9.21 0.55 2.66
N MET A 118 -9.65 -0.03 1.54
CA MET A 118 -11.03 -0.51 1.41
C MET A 118 -11.34 -1.56 2.48
N VAL A 119 -10.47 -2.58 2.63
CA VAL A 119 -10.63 -3.59 3.69
C VAL A 119 -10.67 -2.94 5.06
N LEU A 120 -9.74 -2.03 5.37
CA LEU A 120 -9.72 -1.34 6.67
C LEU A 120 -10.99 -0.51 6.93
N ALA A 121 -11.56 0.11 5.90
CA ALA A 121 -12.79 0.91 6.01
C ALA A 121 -14.04 0.05 6.30
N ASP A 122 -14.00 -1.23 5.89
CA ASP A 122 -15.08 -2.21 6.08
C ASP A 122 -14.95 -2.99 7.40
N LEU A 123 -13.80 -2.94 8.07
CA LEU A 123 -13.62 -3.55 9.39
C LEU A 123 -14.34 -2.76 10.49
N ASN A 124 -14.69 -3.45 11.57
CA ASN A 124 -15.26 -2.84 12.78
C ASN A 124 -14.17 -2.14 13.62
N VAL A 125 -13.59 -1.08 13.05
CA VAL A 125 -12.55 -0.25 13.67
C VAL A 125 -13.12 1.12 14.06
N PRO A 126 -12.47 1.86 14.97
CA PRO A 126 -12.90 3.19 15.36
C PRO A 126 -13.10 4.12 14.16
N ILE A 127 -14.09 5.02 14.28
CA ILE A 127 -14.54 5.89 13.17
C ILE A 127 -13.39 6.69 12.54
N TYR A 128 -12.44 7.17 13.33
CA TYR A 128 -11.31 7.95 12.84
C TYR A 128 -10.41 7.15 11.88
N MET A 129 -10.26 5.83 12.07
CA MET A 129 -9.50 4.99 11.13
C MET A 129 -10.24 4.82 9.81
N ARG A 130 -11.56 4.64 9.88
CA ARG A 130 -12.41 4.56 8.68
C ARG A 130 -12.35 5.87 7.89
N ILE A 131 -12.32 7.02 8.57
CA ILE A 131 -12.14 8.33 7.93
C ILE A 131 -10.79 8.39 7.20
N VAL A 132 -9.69 8.02 7.86
CA VAL A 132 -8.35 8.01 7.24
C VAL A 132 -8.32 7.08 6.02
N ALA A 133 -8.84 5.86 6.14
CA ALA A 133 -8.89 4.89 5.06
C ALA A 133 -9.69 5.42 3.85
N ASN A 134 -10.86 6.03 4.11
CA ASN A 134 -11.68 6.65 3.07
C ASN A 134 -10.99 7.86 2.41
N MET A 135 -10.29 8.69 3.18
CA MET A 135 -9.51 9.79 2.60
C MET A 135 -8.44 9.28 1.64
N VAL A 136 -7.70 8.24 2.00
CA VAL A 136 -6.71 7.61 1.11
C VAL A 136 -7.37 7.04 -0.14
N TYR A 137 -8.47 6.32 0.04
CA TYR A 137 -9.26 5.75 -1.05
C TYR A 137 -9.75 6.81 -2.05
N LEU A 138 -10.06 8.03 -1.59
CA LEU A 138 -10.51 9.11 -2.46
C LEU A 138 -9.35 9.90 -3.09
N ILE A 139 -8.35 10.28 -2.29
CA ILE A 139 -7.29 11.19 -2.73
C ILE A 139 -6.38 10.53 -3.76
N LEU A 140 -5.93 9.29 -3.50
CA LEU A 140 -4.90 8.68 -4.33
C LEU A 140 -5.37 8.38 -5.76
N PRO A 141 -6.53 7.72 -5.99
CA PRO A 141 -7.03 7.50 -7.35
C PRO A 141 -7.35 8.81 -8.07
N SER A 142 -7.94 9.79 -7.38
CA SER A 142 -8.27 11.10 -7.97
C SER A 142 -7.01 11.82 -8.47
N PHE A 143 -5.94 11.82 -7.66
CA PHE A 143 -4.67 12.42 -8.04
C PHE A 143 -3.97 11.66 -9.16
N ALA A 144 -4.01 10.32 -9.13
CA ALA A 144 -3.46 9.50 -10.19
C ALA A 144 -4.13 9.81 -11.54
N VAL A 145 -5.46 9.86 -11.59
CA VAL A 145 -6.22 10.23 -12.80
C VAL A 145 -5.87 11.65 -13.25
N TYR A 146 -5.80 12.61 -12.33
CA TYR A 146 -5.38 13.98 -12.66
C TYR A 146 -4.00 13.99 -13.34
N GLN A 147 -3.00 13.31 -12.77
CA GLN A 147 -1.65 13.31 -13.34
C GLN A 147 -1.55 12.56 -14.67
N MET A 148 -2.36 11.51 -14.88
CA MET A 148 -2.41 10.76 -16.13
C MET A 148 -3.08 11.55 -17.26
N THR A 149 -4.10 12.35 -16.93
CA THR A 149 -4.88 13.14 -17.90
C THR A 149 -4.30 14.52 -18.14
N LYS A 150 -3.44 15.02 -17.24
CA LYS A 150 -2.76 16.30 -17.38
C LYS A 150 -1.94 16.31 -18.68
N LYS A 151 -2.30 17.20 -19.60
CA LYS A 151 -1.54 17.42 -20.83
C LYS A 151 -0.15 17.93 -20.46
N SER A 152 0.89 17.31 -21.00
CA SER A 152 2.26 17.82 -20.96
C SER A 152 2.27 19.09 -21.82
N GLY A 153 2.21 20.26 -21.18
CA GLY A 153 2.41 21.56 -21.83
C GLY A 153 3.86 21.77 -22.17
#